data_AF-A0A6G5AB13-F1
#
_entry.id   AF-A0A6G5AB13-F1
#
_cell.length_a   1.000
_cell.length_b   1.000
_cell.length_c   1.000
_cell.angle_alpha   90.00
_cell.angle_beta   90.00
_cell.angle_gamma   90.00
#
_symmetry.space_group_name_H-M   'P 1'
#
loop_
_entity.id
_entity.type
_entity.pdbx_description
1 polymer ?
#
loop_
_entity_poly.entity_id
_entity_poly.type
_entity_poly.pdbx_seq_one_letter_code
_entity_poly.pdbx_strand_id
1 'polypeptide(L)'
;MLDLEENCYFEEDKMGMTVTSGSVVIQKDESNLIGISIGGGAPLCPCLYVVQVFDNTPAARDGTLQSGDEIVGVNGTAVKGKTKVEVAKMIQSVKKEVTINYNKLHADPKQGKTLDIVLKKAKHRIVENMSSTTADALGLSRAILCNDSLVKKLEELSRNEQIYKGLMEHTHNMLKAYFDMCHVYRTFGDVFAEIGVREPQPRASEAFTHFGEAHRSIEKYGIKLLKTVRPMLSDLNTYLNKAVPDTKLTIKKYADAKFEYLSYCLRVKEMDDEEYAYQALQEPLYRVETGNYEYRLILRCRQDARVRFAKLRSDVLVKLELLDQKHVQDIVFQLQRLIAALSQYHNDCHGVMKDSCIFPIEVDLSRSTFHYPDPSVSPYQDEGEEEEEDDELLSAGPGPSTADDNGASAAASSTTLVAAAVEKSLVLND
;
A
#
# COMPACT_ATOMS: atom_id res chain seq x y z
N MET A 1 -15.66 18.48 -71.89
CA MET A 1 -17.04 18.34 -71.35
C MET A 1 -17.14 16.90 -70.90
N LEU A 2 -16.88 16.50 -69.66
CA LEU A 2 -16.84 17.19 -68.36
C LEU A 2 -15.61 16.69 -67.58
N ASP A 3 -14.76 17.60 -67.10
CA ASP A 3 -13.83 17.32 -66.00
C ASP A 3 -14.63 17.43 -64.70
N LEU A 4 -15.17 16.31 -64.25
CA LEU A 4 -15.78 16.15 -62.92
C LEU A 4 -14.86 15.26 -62.09
N GLU A 5 -13.67 15.76 -61.75
CA GLU A 5 -13.01 15.35 -60.51
C GLU A 5 -13.70 16.10 -59.36
N GLU A 6 -14.96 15.74 -59.08
CA GLU A 6 -15.55 16.06 -57.78
C GLU A 6 -14.76 15.25 -56.74
N ASN A 7 -13.99 15.95 -55.92
CA ASN A 7 -13.40 15.40 -54.70
C ASN A 7 -14.54 14.88 -53.80
N CYS A 8 -14.95 13.64 -54.01
CA CYS A 8 -15.96 12.92 -53.24
C CYS A 8 -15.43 12.60 -51.83
N TYR A 9 -15.28 13.63 -50.99
CA TYR A 9 -15.25 13.38 -49.56
C TYR A 9 -16.65 12.97 -49.15
N PHE A 10 -16.78 11.77 -48.59
CA PHE A 10 -18.01 11.32 -47.94
C PHE A 10 -18.40 12.32 -46.84
N GLU A 11 -19.71 12.38 -46.53
CA GLU A 11 -20.19 13.13 -45.37
C GLU A 11 -19.46 12.65 -44.11
N GLU A 12 -18.97 13.60 -43.28
CA GLU A 12 -18.20 13.27 -42.08
C GLU A 12 -19.01 12.40 -41.11
N ASP A 13 -18.49 11.23 -40.77
CA ASP A 13 -19.08 10.36 -39.74
C ASP A 13 -18.58 10.81 -38.36
N LYS A 14 -19.38 11.65 -37.70
CA LYS A 14 -19.04 12.21 -36.39
C LYS A 14 -19.27 11.22 -35.25
N MET A 15 -19.81 10.03 -35.50
CA MET A 15 -20.16 9.03 -34.48
C MET A 15 -21.01 9.59 -33.32
N GLY A 16 -21.85 10.60 -33.59
CA GLY A 16 -22.65 11.29 -32.57
C GLY A 16 -21.88 12.26 -31.66
N MET A 17 -20.58 12.48 -31.89
CA MET A 17 -19.80 13.51 -31.20
C MET A 17 -20.14 14.91 -31.71
N THR A 18 -20.06 15.90 -30.83
CA THR A 18 -20.30 17.30 -31.18
C THR A 18 -18.99 18.06 -31.28
N VAL A 19 -19.02 19.17 -32.02
CA VAL A 19 -17.86 20.07 -32.15
C VAL A 19 -18.24 21.51 -31.86
N THR A 20 -17.29 22.28 -31.31
CA THR A 20 -17.45 23.73 -31.10
C THR A 20 -16.30 24.47 -31.73
N SER A 21 -16.60 25.39 -32.63
CA SER A 21 -15.60 26.22 -33.28
C SER A 21 -15.03 27.26 -32.31
N GLY A 22 -13.73 27.50 -32.41
CA GLY A 22 -13.01 28.50 -31.63
C GLY A 22 -11.77 29.00 -32.36
N SER A 23 -11.13 30.00 -31.77
CA SER A 23 -9.86 30.53 -32.24
C SER A 23 -8.98 30.86 -31.04
N VAL A 24 -7.69 30.53 -31.13
CA VAL A 24 -6.71 30.78 -30.07
C VAL A 24 -5.44 31.37 -30.66
N VAL A 25 -4.87 32.37 -29.98
CA VAL A 25 -3.58 32.97 -30.32
C VAL A 25 -2.52 32.39 -29.39
N ILE A 26 -1.58 31.64 -29.96
CA ILE A 26 -0.51 30.99 -29.19
C ILE A 26 0.81 31.69 -29.47
N GLN A 27 1.47 32.17 -28.42
CA GLN A 27 2.84 32.67 -28.50
C GLN A 27 3.81 31.51 -28.67
N LYS A 28 4.72 31.61 -29.62
CA LYS A 28 5.69 30.56 -29.94
C LYS A 28 6.86 30.57 -28.97
N ASP A 29 7.53 29.43 -28.87
CA ASP A 29 8.77 29.31 -28.13
C ASP A 29 9.97 29.90 -28.91
N GLU A 30 11.15 29.86 -28.28
CA GLU A 30 12.42 30.32 -28.87
C GLU A 30 12.79 29.57 -30.15
N SER A 31 12.29 28.35 -30.33
CA SER A 31 12.46 27.52 -31.54
C SER A 31 11.38 27.80 -32.60
N ASN A 32 10.52 28.81 -32.40
CA ASN A 32 9.43 29.18 -33.29
C ASN A 32 8.37 28.06 -33.47
N LEU A 33 8.22 27.19 -32.46
CA LEU A 33 7.24 26.10 -32.40
C LEU A 33 6.14 26.41 -31.38
N ILE A 34 4.97 25.79 -31.60
CA ILE A 34 3.85 25.81 -30.62
C ILE A 34 3.73 24.49 -29.84
N GLY A 35 4.32 23.40 -30.33
CA GLY A 35 4.34 22.11 -29.64
C GLY A 35 3.13 21.20 -29.84
N ILE A 36 2.63 21.10 -31.08
CA ILE A 36 1.61 20.12 -31.47
C ILE A 36 2.12 19.23 -32.60
N SER A 37 1.60 18.01 -32.69
CA SER A 37 1.71 17.16 -33.89
C SER A 37 0.35 17.10 -34.61
N ILE A 38 0.40 17.02 -35.94
CA ILE A 38 -0.78 17.11 -36.82
C ILE A 38 -0.92 15.80 -37.59
N GLY A 39 -2.14 15.26 -37.61
CA GLY A 39 -2.55 14.09 -38.38
C GLY A 39 -3.64 14.43 -39.41
N GLY A 40 -4.00 13.44 -40.23
CA GLY A 40 -4.95 13.61 -41.32
C GLY A 40 -4.42 14.47 -42.47
N GLY A 41 -5.34 15.21 -43.10
CA GLY A 41 -5.10 16.06 -44.26
C GLY A 41 -5.18 15.32 -45.60
N ALA A 42 -5.19 16.14 -46.67
CA ALA A 42 -5.31 15.66 -48.04
C ALA A 42 -4.12 14.77 -48.46
N PRO A 43 -4.32 13.84 -49.41
CA PRO A 43 -5.59 13.53 -50.09
C PRO A 43 -6.52 12.62 -49.28
N LEU A 44 -5.98 11.87 -48.31
CA LEU A 44 -6.66 10.72 -47.69
C LEU A 44 -7.75 11.10 -46.67
N CYS A 45 -7.57 12.20 -45.92
CA CYS A 45 -8.51 12.61 -44.88
C CYS A 45 -8.96 14.06 -45.10
N PRO A 46 -10.28 14.36 -45.05
CA PRO A 46 -10.79 15.72 -45.23
C PRO A 46 -10.41 16.67 -44.08
N CYS A 47 -10.13 16.12 -42.90
CA CYS A 47 -9.85 16.87 -41.67
C CYS A 47 -8.35 16.84 -41.35
N LEU A 48 -7.85 17.94 -40.78
CA LEU A 48 -6.55 18.03 -40.12
C LEU A 48 -6.78 18.10 -38.63
N TYR A 49 -6.13 17.26 -37.84
CA TYR A 49 -6.39 17.22 -36.40
C TYR A 49 -5.12 17.09 -35.57
N VAL A 50 -5.20 17.54 -34.32
CA VAL A 50 -4.10 17.47 -33.37
C VAL A 50 -3.94 16.02 -32.91
N VAL A 51 -2.79 15.41 -33.18
CA VAL A 51 -2.47 14.05 -32.70
C VAL A 51 -1.97 14.10 -31.26
N GLN A 52 -1.07 15.03 -30.97
CA GLN A 52 -0.48 15.20 -29.65
C GLN A 52 -0.18 16.67 -29.37
N VAL A 53 -0.40 17.06 -28.12
CA VAL A 53 0.16 18.29 -27.54
C VAL A 53 1.33 17.86 -26.66
N PHE A 54 2.52 18.41 -26.91
CA PHE A 54 3.73 18.04 -26.18
C PHE A 54 3.85 18.82 -24.88
N ASP A 55 4.31 18.16 -23.80
CA ASP A 55 4.48 18.81 -22.50
C ASP A 55 5.51 19.95 -22.57
N ASN A 56 5.37 20.92 -21.67
CA ASN A 56 6.25 22.08 -21.55
C ASN A 56 6.34 22.97 -22.81
N THR A 57 5.44 22.81 -23.77
CA THR A 57 5.34 23.64 -24.96
C THR A 57 4.30 24.76 -24.81
N PRO A 58 4.32 25.80 -25.67
CA PRO A 58 3.33 26.87 -25.59
C PRO A 58 1.87 26.39 -25.68
N ALA A 59 1.56 25.44 -26.57
CA ALA A 59 0.21 24.89 -26.70
C ALA A 59 -0.23 24.13 -25.43
N ALA A 60 0.69 23.41 -24.76
CA ALA A 60 0.39 22.76 -23.49
C ALA A 60 0.14 23.75 -22.36
N ARG A 61 0.88 24.86 -22.30
CA ARG A 61 0.69 25.91 -21.30
C ARG A 61 -0.61 26.69 -21.50
N ASP A 62 -0.97 26.95 -22.75
CA ASP A 62 -2.24 27.58 -23.12
C ASP A 62 -3.44 26.67 -22.80
N GLY A 63 -3.33 25.38 -23.11
CA GLY A 63 -4.31 24.35 -22.74
C GLY A 63 -5.59 24.33 -23.58
N THR A 64 -5.76 25.27 -24.53
CA THR A 64 -6.95 25.33 -25.38
C THR A 64 -7.02 24.18 -26.37
N LEU A 65 -5.91 23.88 -27.05
CA LEU A 65 -5.82 22.77 -28.01
C LEU A 65 -5.56 21.45 -27.29
N GLN A 66 -6.20 20.39 -27.74
CA GLN A 66 -6.07 19.04 -27.19
C GLN A 66 -6.14 17.99 -28.32
N SER A 67 -5.61 16.79 -28.06
CA SER A 67 -5.56 15.67 -29.01
C SER A 67 -6.96 15.25 -29.49
N GLY A 68 -7.18 15.27 -30.81
CA GLY A 68 -8.46 15.01 -31.46
C GLY A 68 -9.19 16.27 -31.93
N ASP A 69 -8.75 17.47 -31.53
CA ASP A 69 -9.28 18.72 -32.06
C ASP A 69 -8.92 18.89 -33.53
N GLU A 70 -9.84 19.39 -34.34
CA GLU A 70 -9.60 19.68 -35.75
C GLU A 70 -9.04 21.10 -35.91
N ILE A 71 -8.06 21.26 -36.80
CA ILE A 71 -7.50 22.53 -37.22
C ILE A 71 -8.21 22.94 -38.51
N VAL A 72 -8.96 24.03 -38.46
CA VAL A 72 -9.74 24.54 -39.61
C VAL A 72 -9.10 25.76 -40.26
N GLY A 73 -8.22 26.48 -39.55
CA GLY A 73 -7.52 27.64 -40.10
C GLY A 73 -6.24 28.00 -39.36
N VAL A 74 -5.31 28.66 -40.07
CA VAL A 74 -4.07 29.25 -39.53
C VAL A 74 -4.01 30.71 -39.98
N ASN A 75 -3.94 31.65 -39.02
CA ASN A 75 -3.96 33.10 -39.28
C ASN A 75 -5.06 33.55 -40.25
N GLY A 76 -6.29 33.06 -40.03
CA GLY A 76 -7.45 33.38 -40.88
C GLY A 76 -7.48 32.68 -42.25
N THR A 77 -6.44 31.91 -42.61
CA THR A 77 -6.43 31.11 -43.84
C THR A 77 -6.99 29.72 -43.56
N ALA A 78 -8.03 29.32 -44.30
CA ALA A 78 -8.59 27.97 -44.19
C ALA A 78 -7.55 26.90 -44.57
N VAL A 79 -7.59 25.77 -43.88
CA VAL A 79 -6.65 24.65 -44.11
C VAL A 79 -7.31 23.37 -44.64
N LYS A 80 -8.63 23.35 -44.82
CA LYS A 80 -9.34 22.23 -45.44
C LYS A 80 -8.77 21.96 -46.84
N GLY A 81 -8.54 20.68 -47.14
CA GLY A 81 -7.93 20.25 -48.41
C GLY A 81 -6.40 20.39 -48.49
N LYS A 82 -5.73 20.86 -47.43
CA LYS A 82 -4.26 20.90 -47.36
C LYS A 82 -3.68 19.64 -46.74
N THR A 83 -2.43 19.36 -47.07
CA THR A 83 -1.64 18.29 -46.44
C THR A 83 -1.15 18.70 -45.05
N LYS A 84 -0.91 17.74 -44.17
CA LYS A 84 -0.31 17.98 -42.84
C LYS A 84 1.03 18.73 -42.91
N VAL A 85 1.81 18.50 -43.98
CA VAL A 85 3.11 19.16 -44.21
C VAL A 85 2.92 20.63 -44.54
N GLU A 86 1.94 20.98 -45.38
CA GLU A 86 1.63 22.38 -45.71
C GLU A 86 1.14 23.15 -44.48
N VAL A 87 0.27 22.55 -43.66
CA VAL A 87 -0.21 23.19 -42.43
C VAL A 87 0.93 23.39 -41.43
N ALA A 88 1.81 22.40 -41.27
CA ALA A 88 3.01 22.56 -40.44
C ALA A 88 3.88 23.71 -40.93
N LYS A 89 4.10 23.82 -42.26
CA LYS A 89 4.86 24.94 -42.86
C LYS A 89 4.17 26.28 -42.68
N MET A 90 2.85 26.36 -42.80
CA MET A 90 2.08 27.59 -42.56
C MET A 90 2.20 28.04 -41.10
N ILE A 91 2.14 27.11 -40.14
CA ILE A 91 2.36 27.45 -38.73
C ILE A 91 3.79 27.93 -38.54
N GLN A 92 4.79 27.24 -39.10
CA GLN A 92 6.21 27.57 -38.95
C GLN A 92 6.60 28.90 -39.62
N SER A 93 5.99 29.29 -40.73
CA SER A 93 6.31 30.52 -41.45
C SER A 93 5.93 31.80 -40.68
N VAL A 94 4.93 31.71 -39.82
CA VAL A 94 4.51 32.81 -38.95
C VAL A 94 5.51 32.96 -37.80
N LYS A 95 5.94 34.19 -37.49
CA LYS A 95 6.88 34.46 -36.40
C LYS A 95 6.16 35.00 -35.16
N LYS A 96 6.71 34.72 -33.98
CA LYS A 96 6.26 35.18 -32.64
C LYS A 96 4.92 34.60 -32.16
N GLU A 97 3.84 34.78 -32.88
CA GLU A 97 2.50 34.33 -32.47
C GLU A 97 1.73 33.75 -33.65
N VAL A 98 0.90 32.75 -33.42
CA VAL A 98 0.06 32.14 -34.45
C VAL A 98 -1.37 32.01 -33.95
N THR A 99 -2.31 32.38 -34.80
CA THR A 99 -3.75 32.18 -34.57
C THR A 99 -4.18 30.86 -35.18
N ILE A 100 -4.70 29.96 -34.36
CA ILE A 100 -5.23 28.66 -34.78
C ILE A 100 -6.75 28.72 -34.64
N ASN A 101 -7.45 28.54 -35.76
CA ASN A 101 -8.89 28.32 -35.76
C ASN A 101 -9.11 26.80 -35.68
N TYR A 102 -9.91 26.36 -34.72
CA TYR A 102 -10.09 24.94 -34.43
C TYR A 102 -11.57 24.58 -34.23
N ASN A 103 -11.89 23.32 -34.43
CA ASN A 103 -13.13 22.70 -33.98
C ASN A 103 -12.80 21.78 -32.80
N LYS A 104 -13.26 22.17 -31.61
CA LYS A 104 -13.09 21.41 -30.37
C LYS A 104 -13.91 20.13 -30.45
N LEU A 105 -13.29 18.96 -30.28
CA LEU A 105 -14.01 17.70 -30.24
C LEU A 105 -14.54 17.42 -28.84
N HIS A 106 -15.87 17.30 -28.70
CA HIS A 106 -16.51 16.88 -27.45
C HIS A 106 -16.77 15.37 -27.50
N ALA A 107 -15.73 14.63 -27.09
CA ALA A 107 -15.75 13.18 -26.99
C ALA A 107 -16.13 12.74 -25.56
N ASP A 108 -17.07 11.81 -25.43
CA ASP A 108 -17.32 11.13 -24.14
C ASP A 108 -16.28 10.01 -23.95
N PRO A 109 -15.42 10.07 -22.91
CA PRO A 109 -14.44 9.02 -22.65
C PRO A 109 -15.04 7.63 -22.50
N LYS A 110 -16.33 7.50 -22.16
CA LYS A 110 -17.02 6.20 -22.10
C LYS A 110 -17.09 5.52 -23.46
N GLN A 111 -17.24 6.27 -24.54
CA GLN A 111 -17.28 5.72 -25.91
C GLN A 111 -15.95 5.08 -26.29
N GLY A 112 -14.82 5.61 -25.79
CA GLY A 112 -13.49 5.04 -26.01
C GLY A 112 -13.16 3.84 -25.11
N LYS A 113 -14.03 3.41 -24.20
CA LYS A 113 -13.82 2.24 -23.32
C LYS A 113 -14.40 0.97 -23.93
N THR A 114 -13.83 0.54 -25.04
CA THR A 114 -14.26 -0.67 -25.75
C THR A 114 -13.78 -1.94 -25.03
N LEU A 115 -14.42 -3.09 -25.34
CA LEU A 115 -13.96 -4.39 -24.86
C LEU A 115 -12.51 -4.67 -25.24
N ASP A 116 -12.10 -4.22 -26.43
CA ASP A 116 -10.72 -4.31 -26.89
C ASP A 116 -9.74 -3.57 -25.96
N ILE A 117 -10.05 -2.34 -25.53
CA ILE A 117 -9.24 -1.60 -24.55
C ILE A 117 -9.17 -2.34 -23.21
N VAL A 118 -10.28 -2.95 -22.77
CA VAL A 118 -10.33 -3.75 -21.53
C VAL A 118 -9.45 -5.00 -21.64
N LEU A 119 -9.52 -5.73 -22.75
CA LEU A 119 -8.69 -6.91 -23.01
C LEU A 119 -7.20 -6.54 -23.10
N LYS A 120 -6.86 -5.45 -23.79
CA LYS A 120 -5.49 -4.90 -23.83
C LYS A 120 -4.97 -4.55 -22.44
N LYS A 121 -5.80 -3.91 -21.61
CA LYS A 121 -5.45 -3.60 -20.21
C LYS A 121 -5.22 -4.88 -19.39
N ALA A 122 -6.06 -5.89 -19.56
CA ALA A 122 -5.89 -7.20 -18.91
C ALA A 122 -4.58 -7.89 -19.35
N LYS A 123 -4.27 -7.86 -20.66
CA LYS A 123 -3.00 -8.35 -21.21
C LYS A 123 -1.81 -7.69 -20.53
N HIS A 124 -1.80 -6.35 -20.42
CA HIS A 124 -0.71 -5.64 -19.76
C HIS A 124 -0.53 -6.02 -18.30
N ARG A 125 -1.64 -6.22 -17.56
CA ARG A 125 -1.61 -6.64 -16.17
C ARG A 125 -0.99 -8.04 -16.00
N ILE A 126 -1.29 -8.97 -16.90
CA ILE A 126 -0.75 -10.34 -16.87
C ILE A 126 0.75 -10.34 -17.20
N VAL A 127 1.13 -9.63 -18.28
CA VAL A 127 2.51 -9.61 -18.78
C VAL A 127 3.48 -8.94 -17.81
N GLU A 128 3.03 -7.96 -17.00
CA GLU A 128 3.90 -7.28 -16.04
C GLU A 128 4.44 -8.22 -14.95
N ASN A 129 3.71 -9.28 -14.61
CA ASN A 129 4.11 -10.26 -13.59
C ASN A 129 4.83 -11.48 -14.20
N MET A 130 5.09 -11.49 -15.51
CA MET A 130 5.73 -12.61 -16.21
C MET A 130 7.18 -12.31 -16.54
N SER A 131 8.03 -13.34 -16.51
CA SER A 131 9.40 -13.24 -17.02
C SER A 131 9.39 -12.96 -18.53
N SER A 132 10.44 -12.31 -19.03
CA SER A 132 10.57 -12.04 -20.48
C SER A 132 10.48 -13.32 -21.30
N THR A 133 11.17 -14.37 -20.87
CA THR A 133 11.21 -15.66 -21.55
C THR A 133 9.82 -16.32 -21.59
N THR A 134 9.06 -16.22 -20.50
CA THR A 134 7.69 -16.76 -20.43
C THR A 134 6.73 -15.99 -21.33
N ALA A 135 6.80 -14.66 -21.33
CA ALA A 135 5.95 -13.83 -22.17
C ALA A 135 6.22 -14.08 -23.67
N ASP A 136 7.49 -14.20 -24.05
CA ASP A 136 7.90 -14.48 -25.44
C ASP A 136 7.45 -15.89 -25.87
N ALA A 137 7.55 -16.90 -24.98
CA ALA A 137 7.06 -18.25 -25.25
C ALA A 137 5.53 -18.32 -25.45
N LEU A 138 4.77 -17.40 -24.83
CA LEU A 138 3.32 -17.27 -24.98
C LEU A 138 2.92 -16.32 -26.12
N GLY A 139 3.89 -15.75 -26.85
CA GLY A 139 3.64 -14.78 -27.93
C GLY A 139 3.08 -13.43 -27.45
N LEU A 140 3.22 -13.09 -26.18
CA LEU A 140 2.68 -11.86 -25.60
C LEU A 140 3.65 -10.69 -25.80
N SER A 141 3.34 -9.80 -26.76
CA SER A 141 4.14 -8.59 -26.99
C SER A 141 4.12 -7.65 -25.77
N ARG A 142 5.31 -7.22 -25.34
CA ARG A 142 5.51 -6.31 -24.20
C ARG A 142 5.38 -4.84 -24.58
N ALA A 143 4.88 -4.04 -23.65
CA ALA A 143 4.85 -2.58 -23.81
C ALA A 143 6.23 -1.96 -23.49
N ILE A 144 6.49 -0.78 -24.04
CA ILE A 144 7.75 -0.02 -23.84
C ILE A 144 7.99 0.30 -22.35
N LEU A 145 6.93 0.42 -21.55
CA LEU A 145 6.99 0.70 -20.11
C LEU A 145 7.04 -0.57 -19.21
N CYS A 146 7.44 -1.72 -19.74
CA CYS A 146 7.76 -2.88 -18.89
C CYS A 146 9.03 -2.61 -18.05
N ASN A 147 9.13 -3.18 -16.85
CA ASN A 147 10.18 -2.92 -15.83
C ASN A 147 10.06 -1.59 -15.07
N ASP A 148 8.85 -1.23 -14.65
CA ASP A 148 8.63 -0.03 -13.85
C ASP A 148 9.18 -0.18 -12.43
N SER A 149 10.10 0.72 -12.06
CA SER A 149 10.72 0.74 -10.73
C SER A 149 9.70 0.95 -9.61
N LEU A 150 8.57 1.62 -9.88
CA LEU A 150 7.52 1.84 -8.88
C LEU A 150 6.72 0.56 -8.58
N VAL A 151 6.56 -0.32 -9.57
CA VAL A 151 5.94 -1.63 -9.38
C VAL A 151 6.90 -2.54 -8.61
N LYS A 152 8.21 -2.50 -8.90
CA LYS A 152 9.23 -3.21 -8.09
C LYS A 152 9.24 -2.74 -6.64
N LYS A 153 9.06 -1.43 -6.39
CA LYS A 153 8.90 -0.89 -5.04
C LYS A 153 7.70 -1.47 -4.29
N LEU A 154 6.63 -1.88 -4.98
CA LEU A 154 5.50 -2.58 -4.36
C LEU A 154 5.89 -3.96 -3.83
N GLU A 155 6.73 -4.69 -4.56
CA GLU A 155 7.26 -6.00 -4.14
C GLU A 155 8.19 -5.83 -2.93
N GLU A 156 9.09 -4.85 -2.96
CA GLU A 156 9.95 -4.50 -1.82
C GLU A 156 9.13 -4.15 -0.58
N LEU A 157 8.09 -3.31 -0.73
CA LEU A 157 7.15 -2.98 0.35
C LEU A 157 6.44 -4.22 0.92
N SER A 158 6.09 -5.18 0.06
CA SER A 158 5.42 -6.41 0.48
C SER A 158 6.34 -7.33 1.26
N ARG A 159 7.59 -7.47 0.83
CA ARG A 159 8.61 -8.20 1.58
C ARG A 159 8.89 -7.54 2.94
N ASN A 160 9.02 -6.22 2.95
CA ASN A 160 9.28 -5.46 4.19
C ASN A 160 8.12 -5.60 5.18
N GLU A 161 6.87 -5.53 4.72
CA GLU A 161 5.69 -5.78 5.57
C GLU A 161 5.79 -7.13 6.29
N GLN A 162 6.24 -8.18 5.59
CA GLN A 162 6.33 -9.53 6.15
C GLN A 162 7.39 -9.65 7.24
N ILE A 163 8.54 -8.99 7.05
CA ILE A 163 9.58 -8.86 8.09
C ILE A 163 9.03 -8.16 9.32
N TYR A 164 8.29 -7.05 9.13
CA TYR A 164 7.73 -6.28 10.24
C TYR A 164 6.62 -7.01 10.98
N LYS A 165 5.78 -7.79 10.28
CA LYS A 165 4.81 -8.67 10.93
C LYS A 165 5.50 -9.68 11.83
N GLY A 166 6.55 -10.35 11.34
CA GLY A 166 7.35 -11.27 12.15
C GLY A 166 8.00 -10.58 13.36
N LEU A 167 8.57 -9.39 13.18
CA LEU A 167 9.15 -8.62 14.29
C LEU A 167 8.10 -8.29 15.37
N MET A 168 6.90 -7.86 14.96
CA MET A 168 5.82 -7.51 15.87
C MET A 168 5.33 -8.74 16.64
N GLU A 169 5.14 -9.87 15.96
CA GLU A 169 4.72 -11.14 16.55
C GLU A 169 5.76 -11.67 17.56
N HIS A 170 7.03 -11.69 17.19
CA HIS A 170 8.10 -12.10 18.11
C HIS A 170 8.22 -11.19 19.32
N THR A 171 8.12 -9.87 19.11
CA THR A 171 8.14 -8.91 20.23
C THR A 171 6.96 -9.15 21.16
N HIS A 172 5.78 -9.42 20.61
CA HIS A 172 4.59 -9.72 21.38
C HIS A 172 4.77 -10.96 22.26
N ASN A 173 5.22 -12.07 21.66
CA ASN A 173 5.46 -13.32 22.36
C ASN A 173 6.55 -13.17 23.43
N MET A 174 7.60 -12.41 23.15
CA MET A 174 8.64 -12.08 24.13
C MET A 174 8.05 -11.30 25.32
N LEU A 175 7.26 -10.24 25.09
CA LEU A 175 6.65 -9.46 26.17
C LEU A 175 5.68 -10.31 27.01
N LYS A 176 4.95 -11.24 26.39
CA LYS A 176 4.11 -12.21 27.11
C LYS A 176 4.94 -13.10 28.02
N ALA A 177 6.02 -13.69 27.52
CA ALA A 177 6.92 -14.52 28.33
C ALA A 177 7.55 -13.72 29.51
N TYR A 178 7.92 -12.45 29.29
CA TYR A 178 8.41 -11.58 30.37
C TYR A 178 7.32 -11.32 31.42
N PHE A 179 6.06 -11.15 31.01
CA PHE A 179 4.95 -10.98 31.92
C PHE A 179 4.72 -12.22 32.79
N ASP A 180 4.73 -13.41 32.18
CA ASP A 180 4.59 -14.68 32.89
C ASP A 180 5.75 -14.87 33.89
N MET A 181 6.98 -14.53 33.48
CA MET A 181 8.16 -14.56 34.36
C MET A 181 8.02 -13.59 35.54
N CYS A 182 7.44 -12.40 35.34
CA CYS A 182 7.15 -11.46 36.44
C CYS A 182 6.19 -12.08 37.46
N HIS A 183 5.18 -12.84 37.02
CA HIS A 183 4.29 -13.56 37.93
C HIS A 183 5.03 -14.62 38.75
N VAL A 184 5.95 -15.36 38.14
CA VAL A 184 6.80 -16.32 38.87
C VAL A 184 7.65 -15.62 39.92
N TYR A 185 8.28 -14.50 39.58
CA TYR A 185 9.07 -13.72 40.55
C TYR A 185 8.25 -13.21 41.73
N ARG A 186 7.01 -12.77 41.49
CA ARG A 186 6.10 -12.40 42.58
C ARG A 186 5.84 -13.58 43.51
N THR A 187 5.50 -14.74 42.94
CA THR A 187 5.25 -15.97 43.71
C THR A 187 6.47 -16.40 44.52
N PHE A 188 7.67 -16.37 43.94
CA PHE A 188 8.91 -16.62 44.68
C PHE A 188 9.10 -15.62 45.82
N GLY A 189 8.82 -14.34 45.56
CA GLY A 189 8.84 -13.30 46.57
C GLY A 189 7.95 -13.60 47.77
N ASP A 190 6.74 -14.08 47.51
CA ASP A 190 5.76 -14.43 48.55
C ASP A 190 6.15 -15.68 49.33
N VAL A 191 6.61 -16.73 48.64
CA VAL A 191 7.05 -17.99 49.26
C VAL A 191 8.29 -17.76 50.13
N PHE A 192 9.30 -17.04 49.64
CA PHE A 192 10.50 -16.75 50.44
C PHE A 192 10.18 -15.89 51.66
N ALA A 193 9.28 -14.91 51.55
CA ALA A 193 8.83 -14.15 52.71
C ALA A 193 8.09 -15.04 53.74
N GLU A 194 7.26 -15.97 53.29
CA GLU A 194 6.57 -16.93 54.17
C GLU A 194 7.55 -17.85 54.91
N ILE A 195 8.55 -18.40 54.19
CA ILE A 195 9.61 -19.21 54.79
C ILE A 195 10.39 -18.37 55.81
N GLY A 196 10.81 -17.15 55.43
CA GLY A 196 11.59 -16.27 56.31
C GLY A 196 10.91 -15.98 57.64
N VAL A 197 9.59 -15.75 57.65
CA VAL A 197 8.84 -15.50 58.89
C VAL A 197 8.72 -16.73 59.78
N ARG A 198 8.73 -17.94 59.20
CA ARG A 198 8.57 -19.21 59.93
C ARG A 198 9.90 -19.86 60.34
N GLU A 199 11.00 -19.42 59.76
CA GLU A 199 12.33 -19.99 59.98
C GLU A 199 12.85 -19.66 61.40
N PRO A 200 13.12 -20.67 62.26
CA PRO A 200 13.58 -20.44 63.63
C PRO A 200 14.97 -19.83 63.70
N GLN A 201 15.84 -20.13 62.73
CA GLN A 201 17.20 -19.63 62.71
C GLN A 201 17.25 -18.18 62.20
N PRO A 202 17.69 -17.19 63.00
CA PRO A 202 17.60 -15.77 62.64
C PRO A 202 18.32 -15.39 61.34
N ARG A 203 19.50 -16.00 61.08
CA ARG A 203 20.27 -15.74 59.85
C ARG A 203 19.57 -16.25 58.60
N ALA A 204 18.95 -17.43 58.67
CA ALA A 204 18.20 -17.99 57.55
C ALA A 204 16.88 -17.23 57.34
N SER A 205 16.20 -16.83 58.42
CA SER A 205 15.02 -15.96 58.38
C SER A 205 15.29 -14.63 57.65
N GLU A 206 16.38 -13.96 57.99
CA GLU A 206 16.82 -12.72 57.32
C GLU A 206 17.18 -12.97 55.85
N ALA A 207 17.89 -14.08 55.56
CA ALA A 207 18.24 -14.46 54.21
C ALA A 207 17.02 -14.66 53.31
N PHE A 208 16.05 -15.45 53.76
CA PHE A 208 14.83 -15.72 53.00
C PHE A 208 13.99 -14.46 52.82
N THR A 209 13.91 -13.60 53.83
CA THR A 209 13.21 -12.32 53.72
C THR A 209 13.86 -11.41 52.67
N HIS A 210 15.19 -11.30 52.69
CA HIS A 210 15.95 -10.54 51.69
C HIS A 210 15.77 -11.10 50.26
N PHE A 211 15.81 -12.43 50.09
CA PHE A 211 15.50 -13.06 48.80
C PHE A 211 14.06 -12.78 48.35
N GLY A 212 13.10 -12.78 49.27
CA GLY A 212 11.70 -12.45 48.97
C GLY A 212 11.54 -11.02 48.45
N GLU A 213 12.17 -10.05 49.11
CA GLU A 213 12.18 -8.64 48.69
C GLU A 213 12.89 -8.43 47.36
N ALA A 214 14.00 -9.14 47.13
CA ALA A 214 14.73 -9.10 45.87
C ALA A 214 13.84 -9.55 44.70
N HIS A 215 13.15 -10.68 44.84
CA HIS A 215 12.25 -11.21 43.81
C HIS A 215 11.04 -10.30 43.55
N ARG A 216 10.44 -9.70 44.59
CA ARG A 216 9.40 -8.67 44.44
C ARG A 216 9.92 -7.41 43.72
N SER A 217 11.18 -7.04 43.94
CA SER A 217 11.79 -5.90 43.24
C SER A 217 12.03 -6.20 41.76
N ILE A 218 12.51 -7.40 41.44
CA ILE A 218 12.67 -7.88 40.06
C ILE A 218 11.34 -7.86 39.30
N GLU A 219 10.24 -8.28 39.94
CA GLU A 219 8.89 -8.18 39.37
C GLU A 219 8.51 -6.73 39.04
N LYS A 220 8.69 -5.80 39.98
CA LYS A 220 8.42 -4.36 39.75
C LYS A 220 9.22 -3.81 38.56
N TYR A 221 10.51 -4.15 38.45
CA TYR A 221 11.33 -3.73 37.31
C TYR A 221 10.85 -4.35 35.99
N GLY A 222 10.42 -5.61 36.01
CA GLY A 222 9.85 -6.28 34.84
C GLY A 222 8.55 -5.61 34.37
N ILE A 223 7.66 -5.24 35.29
CA ILE A 223 6.44 -4.47 34.96
C ILE A 223 6.79 -3.09 34.37
N LYS A 224 7.83 -2.42 34.87
CA LYS A 224 8.33 -1.15 34.31
C LYS A 224 8.88 -1.33 32.88
N LEU A 225 9.63 -2.39 32.62
CA LEU A 225 10.10 -2.77 31.28
C LEU A 225 8.91 -2.93 30.33
N LEU A 226 7.91 -3.74 30.69
CA LEU A 226 6.72 -3.99 29.88
C LEU A 226 5.97 -2.69 29.54
N LYS A 227 5.78 -1.80 30.53
CA LYS A 227 5.14 -0.49 30.32
C LYS A 227 5.92 0.41 29.36
N THR A 228 7.26 0.35 29.41
CA THR A 228 8.14 1.17 28.56
C THR A 228 8.14 0.69 27.12
N VAL A 229 8.09 -0.64 26.90
CA VAL A 229 8.13 -1.24 25.56
C VAL A 229 6.75 -1.30 24.91
N ARG A 230 5.65 -1.38 25.67
CA ARG A 230 4.27 -1.50 25.14
C ARG A 230 3.92 -0.52 24.01
N PRO A 231 4.26 0.80 24.07
CA PRO A 231 3.90 1.70 22.99
C PRO A 231 4.55 1.35 21.65
N MET A 232 5.67 0.62 21.65
CA MET A 232 6.38 0.21 20.42
C MET A 232 5.51 -0.67 19.54
N LEU A 233 4.74 -1.59 20.16
CA LEU A 233 3.81 -2.44 19.44
C LEU A 233 2.69 -1.62 18.78
N SER A 234 2.20 -0.57 19.46
CA SER A 234 1.16 0.31 18.92
C SER A 234 1.63 1.10 17.70
N ASP A 235 2.86 1.61 17.77
CA ASP A 235 3.49 2.38 16.69
C ASP A 235 3.75 1.48 15.46
N LEU A 236 4.36 0.31 15.67
CA LEU A 236 4.60 -0.69 14.61
C LEU A 236 3.28 -1.18 13.98
N ASN A 237 2.26 -1.42 14.79
CA ASN A 237 0.93 -1.83 14.33
C ASN A 237 0.30 -0.74 13.43
N THR A 238 0.46 0.53 13.78
CA THR A 238 -0.04 1.65 12.96
C THR A 238 0.70 1.73 11.62
N TYR A 239 2.01 1.54 11.62
CA TYR A 239 2.81 1.49 10.39
C TYR A 239 2.35 0.35 9.47
N LEU A 240 2.23 -0.86 10.01
CA LEU A 240 1.86 -2.08 9.29
C LEU A 240 0.42 -2.07 8.76
N ASN A 241 -0.54 -1.62 9.58
CA ASN A 241 -1.96 -1.77 9.26
C ASN A 241 -2.60 -0.51 8.68
N LYS A 242 -1.91 0.64 8.70
CA LYS A 242 -2.41 1.89 8.10
C LYS A 242 -1.49 2.44 7.02
N ALA A 243 -0.22 2.70 7.34
CA ALA A 243 0.68 3.42 6.42
C ALA A 243 1.11 2.57 5.19
N VAL A 244 1.50 1.32 5.42
CA VAL A 244 1.89 0.40 4.32
C VAL A 244 0.71 0.11 3.38
N PRO A 245 -0.50 -0.28 3.86
CA PRO A 245 -1.65 -0.55 3.00
C PRO A 245 -2.08 0.66 2.15
N ASP A 246 -2.08 1.87 2.73
CA ASP A 246 -2.40 3.10 2.00
C ASP A 246 -1.40 3.39 0.86
N THR A 247 -0.11 3.20 1.13
CA THR A 247 0.94 3.35 0.11
C THR A 247 0.79 2.30 -1.00
N LYS A 248 0.57 1.02 -0.63
CA LYS A 248 0.31 -0.05 -1.60
C LYS A 248 -0.92 0.22 -2.46
N LEU A 249 -2.01 0.73 -1.88
CA LEU A 249 -3.21 1.10 -2.61
C LEU A 249 -2.92 2.19 -3.64
N THR A 250 -2.10 3.17 -3.28
CA THR A 250 -1.71 4.27 -4.18
C THR A 250 -0.89 3.74 -5.37
N ILE A 251 0.07 2.85 -5.12
CA ILE A 251 0.86 2.19 -6.17
C ILE A 251 -0.03 1.32 -7.08
N LYS A 252 -1.01 0.59 -6.52
CA LYS A 252 -1.98 -0.20 -7.29
C LYS A 252 -2.84 0.68 -8.21
N LYS A 253 -3.31 1.84 -7.73
CA LYS A 253 -4.05 2.82 -8.54
C LYS A 253 -3.19 3.37 -9.67
N TYR A 254 -1.92 3.68 -9.39
CA TYR A 254 -0.95 4.08 -10.40
C TYR A 254 -0.74 3.01 -11.49
N ALA A 255 -0.53 1.76 -11.09
CA ALA A 255 -0.34 0.65 -12.03
C ALA A 255 -1.58 0.46 -12.93
N ASP A 256 -2.78 0.57 -12.36
CA ASP A 256 -4.01 0.48 -13.12
C ASP A 256 -4.16 1.60 -14.16
N ALA A 257 -3.81 2.84 -13.79
CA ALA A 257 -3.79 3.98 -14.71
C ALA A 257 -2.71 3.87 -15.79
N LYS A 258 -1.52 3.32 -15.44
CA LYS A 258 -0.46 2.98 -16.40
C LYS A 258 -0.98 2.00 -17.45
N PHE A 259 -1.63 0.91 -17.04
CA PHE A 259 -2.13 -0.09 -17.98
C PHE A 259 -3.25 0.44 -18.88
N GLU A 260 -4.11 1.32 -18.36
CA GLU A 260 -5.11 2.03 -19.17
C GLU A 260 -4.45 2.97 -20.19
N TYR A 261 -3.43 3.73 -19.81
CA TYR A 261 -2.70 4.57 -20.75
C TYR A 261 -2.02 3.74 -21.85
N LEU A 262 -1.37 2.63 -21.47
CA LEU A 262 -0.69 1.74 -22.42
C LEU A 262 -1.64 1.05 -23.39
N SER A 263 -2.85 0.66 -22.96
CA SER A 263 -3.83 0.07 -23.87
C SER A 263 -4.27 1.07 -24.94
N TYR A 264 -4.45 2.35 -24.60
CA TYR A 264 -4.70 3.40 -25.58
C TYR A 264 -3.51 3.66 -26.51
N CYS A 265 -2.27 3.65 -26.00
CA CYS A 265 -1.08 3.75 -26.85
C CYS A 265 -1.02 2.62 -27.89
N LEU A 266 -1.31 1.39 -27.45
CA LEU A 266 -1.33 0.23 -28.34
C LEU A 266 -2.44 0.34 -29.39
N ARG A 267 -3.66 0.74 -28.99
CA ARG A 267 -4.76 0.94 -29.93
C ARG A 267 -4.45 2.02 -30.97
N VAL A 268 -3.84 3.14 -30.58
CA VAL A 268 -3.42 4.17 -31.54
C VAL A 268 -2.40 3.60 -32.53
N LYS A 269 -1.41 2.86 -32.04
CA LYS A 269 -0.41 2.24 -32.92
C LYS A 269 -1.05 1.26 -33.91
N GLU A 270 -1.96 0.40 -33.45
CA GLU A 270 -2.67 -0.54 -34.33
C GLU A 270 -3.48 0.19 -35.42
N MET A 271 -4.11 1.32 -35.07
CA MET A 271 -4.84 2.14 -36.06
C MET A 271 -3.89 2.86 -37.03
N ASP A 272 -2.71 3.32 -36.56
CA ASP A 272 -1.68 3.89 -37.43
C ASP A 272 -1.12 2.83 -38.41
N ASP A 273 -0.88 1.61 -37.92
CA ASP A 273 -0.40 0.48 -38.72
C ASP A 273 -1.45 0.03 -39.75
N GLU A 274 -2.74 0.02 -39.38
CA GLU A 274 -3.87 -0.21 -40.29
C GLU A 274 -3.92 0.86 -41.39
N GLU A 275 -3.89 2.15 -41.03
CA GLU A 275 -3.89 3.26 -42.00
C GLU A 275 -2.72 3.16 -42.97
N TYR A 276 -1.53 2.82 -42.49
CA TYR A 276 -0.36 2.61 -43.34
C TYR A 276 -0.52 1.43 -44.30
N ALA A 277 -1.11 0.31 -43.84
CA ALA A 277 -1.33 -0.88 -44.68
C ALA A 277 -2.33 -0.59 -45.82
N TYR A 278 -3.45 0.05 -45.53
CA TYR A 278 -4.43 0.46 -46.54
C TYR A 278 -3.81 1.45 -47.53
N GLN A 279 -3.02 2.41 -47.04
CA GLN A 279 -2.30 3.35 -47.91
C GLN A 279 -1.30 2.65 -48.83
N ALA A 280 -0.58 1.63 -48.34
CA ALA A 280 0.37 0.85 -49.13
C ALA A 280 -0.32 0.02 -50.22
N LEU A 281 -1.53 -0.46 -49.96
CA LEU A 281 -2.38 -1.17 -50.93
C LEU A 281 -3.14 -0.23 -51.88
N GLN A 282 -3.08 1.08 -51.65
CA GLN A 282 -3.89 2.09 -52.35
C GLN A 282 -5.41 1.84 -52.22
N GLU A 283 -5.83 1.25 -51.11
CA GLU A 283 -7.24 1.00 -50.82
C GLU A 283 -7.82 2.13 -49.96
N PRO A 284 -9.06 2.58 -50.24
CA PRO A 284 -9.74 3.57 -49.41
C PRO A 284 -10.09 2.96 -48.05
N LEU A 285 -9.95 3.76 -46.99
CA LEU A 285 -10.33 3.37 -45.64
C LEU A 285 -11.43 4.30 -45.15
N TYR A 286 -12.66 3.78 -45.10
CA TYR A 286 -13.88 4.56 -44.82
C TYR A 286 -13.73 5.52 -43.64
N ARG A 287 -13.22 5.03 -42.50
CA ARG A 287 -13.00 5.83 -41.29
C ARG A 287 -12.11 7.06 -41.55
N VAL A 288 -11.06 6.93 -42.37
CA VAL A 288 -10.14 8.03 -42.71
C VAL A 288 -10.83 9.04 -43.65
N GLU A 289 -11.54 8.53 -44.66
CA GLU A 289 -12.26 9.34 -45.66
C GLU A 289 -13.38 10.17 -45.04
N THR A 290 -13.97 9.72 -43.93
CA THR A 290 -15.05 10.39 -43.21
C THR A 290 -14.58 11.24 -42.02
N GLY A 291 -13.29 11.61 -41.97
CA GLY A 291 -12.75 12.57 -40.97
C GLY A 291 -12.16 11.94 -39.70
N ASN A 292 -12.07 10.61 -39.65
CA ASN A 292 -11.32 9.83 -38.67
C ASN A 292 -11.72 10.07 -37.19
N TYR A 293 -13.02 10.21 -36.94
CA TYR A 293 -13.54 10.54 -35.61
C TYR A 293 -13.27 9.44 -34.56
N GLU A 294 -13.29 8.15 -34.92
CA GLU A 294 -12.92 7.07 -34.00
C GLU A 294 -11.47 7.23 -33.51
N TYR A 295 -10.52 7.48 -34.42
CA TYR A 295 -9.12 7.70 -34.05
C TYR A 295 -8.98 8.94 -33.15
N ARG A 296 -9.68 10.02 -33.49
CA ARG A 296 -9.68 11.27 -32.70
C ARG A 296 -10.26 11.07 -31.29
N LEU A 297 -11.29 10.24 -31.13
CA LEU A 297 -11.82 9.82 -29.84
C LEU A 297 -10.77 9.05 -29.03
N ILE A 298 -10.07 8.09 -29.64
CA ILE A 298 -9.00 7.32 -28.98
C ILE A 298 -7.83 8.24 -28.59
N LEU A 299 -7.46 9.20 -29.44
CA LEU A 299 -6.44 10.20 -29.13
C LEU A 299 -6.80 11.03 -27.88
N ARG A 300 -8.07 11.45 -27.75
CA ARG A 300 -8.57 12.15 -26.57
C ARG A 300 -8.48 11.27 -25.33
N CYS A 301 -8.97 10.03 -25.40
CA CYS A 301 -8.93 9.09 -24.29
C CYS A 301 -7.49 8.79 -23.84
N ARG A 302 -6.55 8.68 -24.80
CA ARG A 302 -5.12 8.52 -24.54
C ARG A 302 -4.55 9.73 -23.79
N GLN A 303 -4.88 10.95 -24.23
CA GLN A 303 -4.44 12.18 -23.55
C GLN A 303 -4.93 12.21 -22.10
N ASP A 304 -6.21 11.93 -21.87
CA ASP A 304 -6.79 11.93 -20.52
C ASP A 304 -6.15 10.86 -19.63
N ALA A 305 -5.95 9.65 -20.17
CA ALA A 305 -5.27 8.57 -19.46
C ALA A 305 -3.82 8.94 -19.11
N ARG A 306 -3.10 9.61 -20.01
CA ARG A 306 -1.73 10.10 -19.79
C ARG A 306 -1.65 11.08 -18.62
N VAL A 307 -2.58 12.04 -18.56
CA VAL A 307 -2.66 13.04 -17.49
C VAL A 307 -2.91 12.35 -16.14
N ARG A 308 -3.87 11.43 -16.07
CA ARG A 308 -4.14 10.65 -14.85
C ARG A 308 -2.93 9.82 -14.41
N PHE A 309 -2.29 9.13 -15.35
CA PHE A 309 -1.08 8.35 -15.11
C PHE A 309 0.06 9.21 -14.57
N ALA A 310 0.36 10.35 -15.20
CA ALA A 310 1.43 11.24 -14.78
C ALA A 310 1.21 11.85 -13.38
N LYS A 311 -0.05 12.21 -13.07
CA LYS A 311 -0.44 12.67 -11.73
C LYS A 311 -0.19 11.58 -10.67
N LEU A 312 -0.74 10.38 -10.89
CA LEU A 312 -0.58 9.26 -9.95
C LEU A 312 0.89 8.84 -9.79
N ARG A 313 1.72 8.97 -10.84
CA ARG A 313 3.16 8.75 -10.76
C ARG A 313 3.82 9.68 -9.74
N SER A 314 3.48 10.96 -9.79
CA SER A 314 4.00 11.96 -8.83
C SER A 314 3.48 11.69 -7.42
N ASP A 315 2.19 11.36 -7.28
CA ASP A 315 1.59 11.02 -5.98
C ASP A 315 2.29 9.82 -5.32
N VAL A 316 2.60 8.78 -6.10
CA VAL A 316 3.34 7.60 -5.61
C VAL A 316 4.75 7.97 -5.15
N LEU A 317 5.48 8.80 -5.90
CA LEU A 317 6.83 9.20 -5.54
C LEU A 317 6.86 9.95 -4.21
N VAL A 318 5.95 10.93 -4.04
CA VAL A 318 5.82 11.68 -2.78
C VAL A 318 5.43 10.76 -1.63
N LYS A 319 4.47 9.84 -1.82
CA LYS A 319 4.08 8.91 -0.76
C LYS A 319 5.20 7.95 -0.34
N LEU A 320 5.98 7.45 -1.30
CA LEU A 320 7.13 6.61 -1.00
C LEU A 320 8.18 7.36 -0.18
N GLU A 321 8.47 8.61 -0.55
CA GLU A 321 9.41 9.45 0.20
C GLU A 321 8.93 9.73 1.63
N LEU A 322 7.65 10.08 1.80
CA LEU A 322 7.06 10.30 3.13
C LEU A 322 7.05 9.04 3.99
N LEU A 323 6.80 7.88 3.38
CA LEU A 323 6.84 6.60 4.08
C LEU A 323 8.26 6.29 4.55
N ASP A 324 9.26 6.43 3.68
CA ASP A 324 10.66 6.12 4.00
C ASP A 324 11.23 7.05 5.08
N GLN A 325 10.97 8.37 4.99
CA GLN A 325 11.43 9.34 5.98
C GLN A 325 10.89 9.06 7.39
N LYS A 326 9.58 8.79 7.49
CA LYS A 326 8.94 8.46 8.76
C LYS A 326 9.42 7.12 9.31
N HIS A 327 9.56 6.13 8.43
CA HIS A 327 9.90 4.76 8.79
C HIS A 327 11.27 4.61 9.45
N VAL A 328 12.30 5.22 8.87
CA VAL A 328 13.68 5.10 9.37
C VAL A 328 13.81 5.72 10.76
N GLN A 329 13.22 6.90 10.97
CA GLN A 329 13.27 7.59 12.26
C GLN A 329 12.51 6.82 13.34
N ASP A 330 11.29 6.36 13.04
CA ASP A 330 10.45 5.67 14.00
C ASP A 330 11.09 4.36 14.44
N ILE A 331 11.59 3.51 13.52
CA ILE A 331 12.14 2.19 13.87
C ILE A 331 13.40 2.29 14.72
N VAL A 332 14.34 3.17 14.35
CA VAL A 332 15.59 3.31 15.10
C VAL A 332 15.28 3.72 16.53
N PHE A 333 14.36 4.67 16.71
CA PHE A 333 13.90 5.09 18.02
C PHE A 333 13.25 3.94 18.80
N GLN A 334 12.40 3.15 18.15
CA GLN A 334 11.76 1.99 18.76
C GLN A 334 12.77 0.92 19.25
N LEU A 335 13.74 0.56 18.41
CA LEU A 335 14.76 -0.42 18.76
C LEU A 335 15.67 0.09 19.88
N GLN A 336 16.06 1.36 19.85
CA GLN A 336 16.81 1.98 20.94
C GLN A 336 16.02 1.95 22.26
N ARG A 337 14.72 2.27 22.22
CA ARG A 337 13.84 2.19 23.38
C ARG A 337 13.78 0.77 23.96
N LEU A 338 13.66 -0.25 23.11
CA LEU A 338 13.67 -1.65 23.53
C LEU A 338 14.98 -2.04 24.23
N ILE A 339 16.12 -1.78 23.57
CA ILE A 339 17.44 -2.14 24.09
C ILE A 339 17.74 -1.40 25.39
N ALA A 340 17.45 -0.10 25.45
CA ALA A 340 17.65 0.70 26.65
C ALA A 340 16.79 0.18 27.82
N ALA A 341 15.53 -0.17 27.56
CA ALA A 341 14.65 -0.70 28.60
C ALA A 341 15.12 -2.08 29.10
N LEU A 342 15.55 -2.98 28.20
CA LEU A 342 16.12 -4.28 28.58
C LEU A 342 17.41 -4.12 29.37
N SER A 343 18.32 -3.25 28.93
CA SER A 343 19.58 -2.98 29.63
C SER A 343 19.31 -2.43 31.03
N GLN A 344 18.39 -1.47 31.16
CA GLN A 344 18.02 -0.93 32.46
C GLN A 344 17.44 -2.01 33.37
N TYR A 345 16.52 -2.85 32.86
CA TYR A 345 15.94 -3.96 33.61
C TYR A 345 17.02 -4.90 34.16
N HIS A 346 17.95 -5.36 33.31
CA HIS A 346 19.00 -6.28 33.73
C HIS A 346 20.00 -5.63 34.71
N ASN A 347 20.32 -4.34 34.54
CA ASN A 347 21.17 -3.61 35.48
C ASN A 347 20.49 -3.45 36.84
N ASP A 348 19.20 -3.13 36.87
CA ASP A 348 18.41 -3.00 38.10
C ASP A 348 18.32 -4.34 38.83
N CYS A 349 18.06 -5.43 38.10
CA CYS A 349 18.06 -6.80 38.63
C CYS A 349 19.44 -7.21 39.17
N HIS A 350 20.51 -6.89 38.45
CA HIS A 350 21.88 -7.16 38.91
C HIS A 350 22.19 -6.40 40.20
N GLY A 351 21.79 -5.13 40.32
CA GLY A 351 21.98 -4.34 41.54
C GLY A 351 21.36 -5.01 42.76
N VAL A 352 20.09 -5.42 42.66
CA VAL A 352 19.39 -6.11 43.75
C VAL A 352 20.02 -7.46 44.08
N MET A 353 20.42 -8.24 43.08
CA MET A 353 21.03 -9.56 43.30
C MET A 353 22.48 -9.48 43.81
N LYS A 354 23.23 -8.44 43.45
CA LYS A 354 24.62 -8.24 43.90
C LYS A 354 24.71 -8.04 45.40
N ASP A 355 23.74 -7.33 45.97
CA ASP A 355 23.67 -7.08 47.41
C ASP A 355 23.14 -8.31 48.19
N SER A 356 22.60 -9.31 47.48
CA SER A 356 22.02 -10.55 48.02
C SER A 356 23.07 -11.66 48.26
N CYS A 357 24.18 -11.36 48.95
CA CYS A 357 25.24 -12.34 49.25
C CYS A 357 25.05 -12.97 50.64
N ILE A 358 24.30 -14.09 50.74
CA ILE A 358 23.91 -14.68 52.04
C ILE A 358 24.23 -16.18 52.14
N PHE A 359 25.21 -16.65 51.36
CA PHE A 359 25.70 -18.04 51.48
C PHE A 359 26.92 -18.13 52.42
N PRO A 360 27.02 -19.21 53.22
CA PRO A 360 26.08 -20.34 53.32
C PRO A 360 24.87 -20.05 54.23
N ILE A 361 23.68 -20.51 53.81
CA ILE A 361 22.47 -20.52 54.65
C ILE A 361 22.50 -21.83 55.44
N GLU A 362 22.79 -21.73 56.73
CA GLU A 362 22.57 -22.84 57.67
C GLU A 362 21.07 -22.87 58.03
N VAL A 363 20.44 -24.04 57.92
CA VAL A 363 19.02 -24.27 58.27
C VAL A 363 18.98 -25.37 59.32
N ASP A 364 18.43 -25.07 60.49
CA ASP A 364 18.30 -26.03 61.60
C ASP A 364 17.08 -26.93 61.38
N LEU A 365 17.31 -28.13 60.85
CA LEU A 365 16.26 -29.14 60.69
C LEU A 365 15.94 -29.78 62.05
N SER A 366 14.68 -29.70 62.48
CA SER A 366 14.19 -30.42 63.66
C SER A 366 14.38 -31.94 63.49
N ARG A 367 14.60 -32.68 64.59
CA ARG A 367 14.76 -34.15 64.55
C ARG A 367 13.55 -34.91 63.97
N SER A 368 12.38 -34.26 63.89
CA SER A 368 11.13 -34.76 63.31
C SER A 368 10.96 -34.43 61.82
N THR A 369 11.88 -33.69 61.19
CA THR A 369 11.73 -33.21 59.81
C THR A 369 11.69 -34.35 58.77
N PHE A 370 12.21 -35.53 59.09
CA PHE A 370 12.15 -36.73 58.24
C PHE A 370 11.48 -37.91 58.95
N HIS A 371 10.23 -37.75 59.39
CA HIS A 371 9.40 -38.92 59.71
C HIS A 371 8.71 -39.43 58.44
N TYR A 372 9.35 -40.42 57.80
CA TYR A 372 8.66 -41.26 56.83
C TYR A 372 7.65 -42.14 57.58
N PRO A 373 6.39 -42.23 57.13
CA PRO A 373 5.43 -43.17 57.71
C PRO A 373 6.01 -44.59 57.63
N ASP A 374 5.80 -45.35 58.70
CA ASP A 374 6.25 -46.73 58.84
C ASP A 374 5.84 -47.58 57.60
N PRO A 375 6.77 -48.28 56.93
CA PRO A 375 6.45 -49.10 55.75
C PRO A 375 5.50 -50.28 56.07
N SER A 376 5.14 -50.50 57.33
CA SER A 376 4.20 -51.53 57.77
C SER A 376 2.71 -51.15 57.68
N VAL A 377 2.37 -49.90 57.30
CA VAL A 377 0.97 -49.50 57.06
C VAL A 377 0.79 -49.17 55.58
N SER A 378 0.44 -50.18 54.79
CA SER A 378 0.01 -50.02 53.40
C SER A 378 -1.30 -49.22 53.35
N PRO A 379 -1.38 -48.09 52.61
CA PRO A 379 -2.65 -47.41 52.36
C PRO A 379 -3.47 -48.09 51.24
N TYR A 380 -2.97 -49.16 50.63
CA TYR A 380 -3.69 -49.93 49.63
C TYR A 380 -4.33 -51.17 50.27
N GLN A 381 -5.50 -50.97 50.88
CA GLN A 381 -6.56 -51.96 50.91
C GLN A 381 -7.78 -51.37 50.19
N ASP A 382 -7.81 -51.69 48.90
CA ASP A 382 -8.91 -51.78 47.95
C ASP A 382 -10.33 -51.75 48.53
N GLU A 383 -11.11 -50.71 48.18
CA GLU A 383 -12.54 -50.84 47.81
C GLU A 383 -12.92 -49.73 46.81
N GLY A 384 -13.06 -50.11 45.53
CA GLY A 384 -14.25 -49.75 44.75
C GLY A 384 -14.17 -48.60 43.74
N GLU A 385 -14.38 -48.98 42.46
CA GLU A 385 -15.04 -48.22 41.38
C GLU A 385 -14.15 -47.22 40.63
N GLU A 386 -13.57 -47.62 39.49
CA GLU A 386 -14.14 -47.64 38.11
C GLU A 386 -14.36 -46.24 37.49
N GLU A 387 -13.95 -46.18 36.24
CA GLU A 387 -13.70 -45.05 35.33
C GLU A 387 -14.92 -44.16 35.10
N GLU A 388 -14.69 -42.88 34.76
CA GLU A 388 -15.18 -42.32 33.48
C GLU A 388 -14.57 -40.93 33.18
N GLU A 389 -14.24 -40.76 31.91
CA GLU A 389 -13.81 -39.53 31.25
C GLU A 389 -14.94 -38.48 31.30
N ASP A 390 -14.58 -37.19 31.39
CA ASP A 390 -15.36 -36.15 30.72
C ASP A 390 -14.49 -34.92 30.46
N ASP A 391 -14.10 -34.83 29.18
CA ASP A 391 -13.71 -33.62 28.48
C ASP A 391 -14.90 -32.64 28.38
N GLU A 392 -14.60 -31.38 28.07
CA GLU A 392 -15.52 -30.27 27.78
C GLU A 392 -16.12 -29.50 28.98
N LEU A 393 -15.58 -28.29 29.21
CA LEU A 393 -16.31 -27.07 28.85
C LEU A 393 -15.41 -25.83 28.93
N LEU A 394 -15.20 -25.15 27.80
CA LEU A 394 -15.39 -23.69 27.64
C LEU A 394 -15.27 -23.34 26.14
N SER A 395 -16.31 -23.69 25.37
CA SER A 395 -16.67 -23.01 24.12
C SER A 395 -17.73 -21.93 24.45
N ALA A 396 -17.65 -20.78 23.77
CA ALA A 396 -18.56 -19.66 23.96
C ALA A 396 -19.65 -19.61 22.87
N GLY A 397 -20.87 -19.21 23.25
CA GLY A 397 -21.96 -18.80 22.34
C GLY A 397 -23.15 -18.19 23.11
N PRO A 398 -23.98 -17.30 22.50
CA PRO A 398 -24.43 -16.07 23.17
C PRO A 398 -25.94 -15.98 23.56
N GLY A 399 -26.22 -15.41 24.75
CA GLY A 399 -27.43 -14.67 25.23
C GLY A 399 -28.85 -15.30 25.08
N PRO A 400 -29.94 -14.71 25.65
CA PRO A 400 -30.07 -13.52 26.52
C PRO A 400 -30.98 -13.69 27.79
N SER A 401 -30.98 -12.65 28.65
CA SER A 401 -32.09 -12.21 29.56
C SER A 401 -32.40 -13.11 30.78
N THR A 402 -32.72 -12.67 32.00
CA THR A 402 -33.31 -11.44 32.60
C THR A 402 -33.11 -11.48 34.14
N ALA A 403 -33.16 -10.29 34.76
CA ALA A 403 -33.58 -9.98 36.15
C ALA A 403 -32.73 -10.50 37.33
N ASP A 404 -32.03 -9.61 38.05
CA ASP A 404 -32.39 -9.05 39.39
C ASP A 404 -31.66 -9.87 40.49
N ASP A 405 -31.04 -9.37 41.56
CA ASP A 405 -30.93 -8.05 42.19
C ASP A 405 -29.76 -8.10 43.23
N ASN A 406 -29.17 -6.93 43.49
CA ASN A 406 -28.48 -6.44 44.70
C ASN A 406 -27.30 -7.15 45.41
N GLY A 407 -26.23 -6.36 45.63
CA GLY A 407 -25.30 -6.53 46.76
C GLY A 407 -23.90 -5.95 46.57
N ALA A 408 -23.69 -4.68 46.91
CA ALA A 408 -22.43 -3.95 46.76
C ALA A 408 -21.30 -4.36 47.73
N SER A 409 -20.04 -4.25 47.28
CA SER A 409 -18.94 -3.67 48.07
C SER A 409 -17.70 -3.43 47.20
N ALA A 410 -17.26 -2.17 47.15
CA ALA A 410 -16.17 -1.68 46.33
C ALA A 410 -14.86 -1.61 47.11
N ALA A 411 -13.79 -2.20 46.56
CA ALA A 411 -12.40 -1.84 46.83
C ALA A 411 -11.49 -2.34 45.69
N ALA A 412 -11.49 -1.66 44.54
CA ALA A 412 -10.60 -2.00 43.43
C ALA A 412 -9.27 -1.24 43.57
N SER A 413 -8.19 -1.99 43.83
CA SER A 413 -6.81 -1.50 43.80
C SER A 413 -6.38 -1.17 42.36
N SER A 414 -5.55 -0.13 42.21
CA SER A 414 -5.01 0.39 40.95
C SER A 414 -4.21 -0.64 40.12
N THR A 415 -3.88 -1.80 40.68
CA THR A 415 -3.17 -2.91 40.02
C THR A 415 -4.10 -3.76 39.13
N THR A 416 -5.38 -3.89 39.49
CA THR A 416 -6.36 -4.72 38.78
C THR A 416 -6.80 -4.08 37.46
N LEU A 417 -6.79 -2.75 37.39
CA LEU A 417 -7.11 -1.99 36.16
C LEU A 417 -6.06 -2.16 35.06
N VAL A 418 -4.80 -2.43 35.41
CA VAL A 418 -3.71 -2.62 34.43
C VAL A 418 -3.74 -4.05 33.88
N ALA A 419 -4.05 -5.06 34.70
CA ALA A 419 -4.26 -6.44 34.24
C ALA A 419 -5.45 -6.54 33.27
N ALA A 420 -6.59 -5.94 33.64
CA ALA A 420 -7.77 -5.91 32.77
C ALA A 420 -7.55 -5.11 31.46
N ALA A 421 -6.67 -4.10 31.46
CA ALA A 421 -6.32 -3.33 30.25
C ALA A 421 -5.22 -3.98 29.40
N VAL A 422 -4.52 -4.98 29.92
CA VAL A 422 -3.60 -5.83 29.15
C VAL A 422 -4.39 -6.99 28.56
N GLU A 423 -5.23 -7.68 29.34
CA GLU A 423 -6.13 -8.73 28.85
C GLU A 423 -7.18 -8.23 27.84
N LYS A 424 -7.85 -7.09 28.07
CA LYS A 424 -8.82 -6.53 27.11
C LYS A 424 -8.20 -6.07 25.79
N SER A 425 -6.89 -5.81 25.75
CA SER A 425 -6.18 -5.50 24.50
C SER A 425 -5.56 -6.74 23.84
N LEU A 426 -5.58 -7.90 24.52
CA LEU A 426 -5.10 -9.19 24.01
C LEU A 426 -6.22 -10.04 23.39
N VAL A 427 -7.49 -9.71 23.65
CA VAL A 427 -8.67 -10.48 23.19
C VAL A 427 -9.42 -9.81 22.01
N LEU A 428 -9.00 -8.63 21.55
CA LEU A 428 -9.61 -7.95 20.39
C LEU A 428 -8.63 -7.94 19.23
N ASN A 429 -8.62 -9.01 18.45
CA ASN A 429 -8.30 -9.06 17.02
C ASN A 429 -8.63 -10.46 16.48
N ASP A 430 -9.93 -10.70 16.30
CA ASP A 430 -10.47 -11.44 15.16
C ASP A 430 -11.42 -10.50 14.39
#